data_AF-A0A1H4CUB8-F1
#
_entry.id   AF-A0A1H4CUB8-F1
#
_cell.length_a   1.000
_cell.length_b   1.000
_cell.length_c   1.000
_cell.angle_alpha   90.00
_cell.angle_beta   90.00
_cell.angle_gamma   90.00
#
_symmetry.space_group_name_H-M   'P 1'
#
loop_
_entity.id
_entity.type
_entity.pdbx_description
1 polymer ?
#
loop_
_entity_poly.entity_id
_entity_poly.type
_entity_poly.pdbx_seq_one_letter_code
_entity_poly.pdbx_strand_id
1 'polypeptide(L)'
;MRSKNFKALRFAVVLALIMSLFSITSFAGYWEQDYYGDWYYVNDYGYYATNQWVGNYYLGSDGVMLVNSWTPDGYWVGYDGKWDGQPSRYASNYYGSGSSSSYVTTSGTYYGCLYDSGYGIAHLYSVSVGSDVLTVTGTLDYYPGDNWENTTQMSYGTYQFKLTGQTRYGEGTDEGFYAMSKSDFINSTGPVLYITVANGVATELCYGA
;
A
#
# COMPACT_ATOMS: atom_id res chain seq x y z
N MET A 1 9.26 -36.44 -63.70
CA MET A 1 8.88 -36.26 -62.29
C MET A 1 8.95 -34.76 -61.93
N ARG A 2 8.02 -33.90 -62.40
CA ARG A 2 8.12 -32.43 -62.16
C ARG A 2 6.81 -31.69 -62.50
N SER A 3 5.79 -31.73 -61.66
CA SER A 3 4.60 -30.86 -61.82
C SER A 3 3.74 -30.69 -60.57
N LYS A 4 3.79 -31.62 -59.61
CA LYS A 4 3.01 -31.52 -58.36
C LYS A 4 3.40 -30.30 -57.50
N ASN A 5 4.68 -29.92 -57.52
CA ASN A 5 5.20 -28.84 -56.68
C ASN A 5 4.86 -27.43 -57.22
N PHE A 6 4.56 -27.27 -58.51
CA PHE A 6 4.27 -25.95 -59.10
C PHE A 6 2.84 -25.47 -58.81
N LYS A 7 1.86 -26.36 -58.68
CA LYS A 7 0.48 -25.99 -58.28
C LYS A 7 0.42 -25.60 -56.81
N ALA A 8 1.14 -26.34 -55.96
CA ALA A 8 1.32 -26.00 -54.55
C ALA A 8 2.03 -24.64 -54.39
N LEU A 9 3.06 -24.37 -55.19
CA LEU A 9 3.77 -23.09 -55.19
C LEU A 9 2.87 -21.91 -55.62
N ARG A 10 2.03 -22.10 -56.64
CA ARG A 10 1.09 -21.07 -57.11
C ARG A 10 -0.01 -20.77 -56.09
N PHE A 11 -0.50 -21.78 -55.36
CA PHE A 11 -1.47 -21.60 -54.30
C PHE A 11 -0.86 -20.85 -53.10
N ALA A 12 0.38 -21.17 -52.74
CA ALA A 12 1.10 -20.51 -51.65
C ALA A 12 1.39 -19.02 -51.95
N VAL A 13 1.74 -18.69 -53.20
CA VAL A 13 1.99 -17.30 -53.61
C VAL A 13 0.72 -16.45 -53.58
N VAL A 14 -0.42 -16.99 -54.01
CA VAL A 14 -1.71 -16.27 -53.95
C VAL A 14 -2.20 -16.10 -52.51
N LEU A 15 -2.00 -17.10 -51.66
CA LEU A 15 -2.33 -17.01 -50.23
C LEU A 15 -1.50 -15.93 -49.52
N ALA A 16 -0.20 -15.86 -49.82
CA ALA A 16 0.69 -14.83 -49.27
C ALA A 16 0.34 -13.41 -49.73
N LEU A 17 -0.09 -13.25 -50.99
CA LEU A 17 -0.55 -11.97 -51.54
C LEU A 17 -1.86 -11.48 -50.88
N ILE A 18 -2.79 -12.38 -50.56
CA ILE A 18 -4.04 -12.04 -49.86
C ILE A 18 -3.77 -11.64 -48.40
N MET A 19 -2.83 -12.31 -47.72
CA MET A 19 -2.42 -11.92 -46.35
C MET A 19 -1.73 -10.54 -46.32
N SER A 20 -1.10 -10.12 -47.41
CA SER A 20 -0.43 -8.80 -47.49
C SER A 20 -1.35 -7.60 -47.72
N LEU A 21 -2.62 -7.82 -48.06
CA LEU A 21 -3.59 -6.76 -48.35
C LEU A 21 -4.51 -6.41 -47.18
N PHE A 22 -4.50 -7.21 -46.10
CA PHE A 22 -5.15 -6.84 -44.84
C PHE A 22 -4.08 -6.28 -43.90
N SER A 23 -3.81 -4.97 -44.02
CA SER A 23 -3.26 -4.24 -42.90
C SER A 23 -4.30 -4.29 -41.79
N ILE A 24 -4.19 -5.28 -40.89
CA ILE A 24 -4.97 -5.26 -39.65
C ILE A 24 -4.40 -4.08 -38.87
N THR A 25 -5.03 -2.91 -39.03
CA THR A 25 -4.75 -1.77 -38.17
C THR A 25 -5.17 -2.21 -36.77
N SER A 26 -4.23 -2.58 -35.92
CA SER A 26 -4.51 -2.70 -34.49
C SER A 26 -4.79 -1.29 -33.99
N PHE A 27 -6.06 -0.95 -33.82
CA PHE A 27 -6.42 0.21 -33.03
C PHE A 27 -6.06 -0.14 -31.58
N ALA A 28 -5.23 0.67 -30.93
CA ALA A 28 -5.15 0.63 -29.48
C ALA A 28 -6.57 0.78 -28.94
N GLY A 29 -6.96 -0.06 -27.97
CA GLY A 29 -8.31 -0.09 -27.45
C GLY A 29 -8.85 1.29 -27.06
N TYR A 30 -10.17 1.42 -27.08
CA TYR A 30 -10.86 2.70 -26.91
C TYR A 30 -11.89 2.63 -25.80
N TRP A 31 -12.15 3.81 -25.22
CA TRP A 31 -13.21 4.00 -24.24
C TRP A 31 -14.51 4.35 -24.96
N GLU A 32 -15.59 3.75 -24.52
CA GLU A 32 -16.94 4.11 -24.94
C GLU A 32 -17.84 4.33 -23.72
N GLN A 33 -18.81 5.22 -23.87
CA GLN A 33 -19.80 5.51 -22.85
C GLN A 33 -21.16 5.10 -23.39
N ASP A 34 -21.95 4.43 -22.56
CA ASP A 34 -23.31 4.05 -22.93
C ASP A 34 -24.31 5.22 -22.75
N TYR A 35 -25.59 4.92 -22.96
CA TYR A 35 -26.66 5.91 -22.79
C TYR A 35 -26.90 6.32 -21.33
N TYR A 36 -26.58 5.46 -20.37
CA TYR A 36 -26.78 5.70 -18.94
C TYR A 36 -25.60 6.42 -18.29
N GLY A 37 -24.50 6.60 -19.03
CA GLY A 37 -23.29 7.28 -18.59
C GLY A 37 -22.20 6.34 -18.06
N ASP A 38 -22.42 5.04 -18.16
CA ASP A 38 -21.47 4.00 -17.76
C ASP A 38 -20.34 3.90 -18.79
N TRP A 39 -19.11 3.82 -18.28
CA TRP A 39 -17.91 3.74 -19.11
C TRP A 39 -17.44 2.31 -19.28
N TYR A 40 -17.05 1.98 -20.51
CA TYR A 40 -16.53 0.69 -20.92
C TYR A 40 -15.23 0.87 -21.70
N TYR A 41 -14.40 -0.16 -21.71
CA TYR A 41 -13.20 -0.21 -22.54
C TYR A 41 -13.25 -1.39 -23.49
N VAL A 42 -13.06 -1.11 -24.78
CA VAL A 42 -13.01 -2.12 -25.85
C VAL A 42 -11.55 -2.31 -26.25
N ASN A 43 -11.06 -3.53 -26.14
CA ASN A 43 -9.69 -3.87 -26.53
C ASN A 43 -9.51 -3.94 -28.05
N ASP A 44 -8.27 -4.10 -28.50
CA ASP A 44 -7.88 -4.12 -29.92
C ASP A 44 -8.55 -5.24 -30.74
N TYR A 45 -9.13 -6.24 -30.05
CA TYR A 45 -9.87 -7.35 -30.65
C TYR A 45 -11.38 -7.13 -30.69
N GLY A 46 -11.86 -5.96 -30.23
CA GLY A 46 -13.28 -5.62 -30.19
C GLY A 46 -14.04 -6.20 -28.99
N TYR A 47 -13.33 -6.69 -27.96
CA TYR A 47 -13.96 -7.24 -26.76
C TYR A 47 -13.90 -6.24 -25.59
N TYR A 48 -14.95 -6.24 -24.78
CA TYR A 48 -14.99 -5.48 -23.53
C TYR A 48 -13.99 -6.03 -22.51
N ALA A 49 -13.23 -5.12 -21.90
CA ALA A 49 -12.42 -5.43 -20.73
C ALA A 49 -13.33 -5.65 -19.51
N THR A 50 -13.09 -6.73 -18.77
CA THR A 50 -13.79 -7.07 -17.53
C THR A 50 -12.79 -7.56 -16.48
N ASN A 51 -13.11 -7.35 -15.21
CA ASN A 51 -12.31 -7.75 -14.03
C ASN A 51 -10.83 -7.36 -14.11
N GLN A 52 -10.51 -6.20 -14.68
CA GLN A 52 -9.13 -5.81 -14.92
C GLN A 52 -8.93 -4.29 -14.91
N TRP A 53 -7.68 -3.87 -14.70
CA TRP A 53 -7.27 -2.48 -14.82
C TRP A 53 -7.00 -2.10 -16.28
N VAL A 54 -7.47 -0.92 -16.67
CA VAL A 54 -7.07 -0.22 -17.89
C VAL A 54 -6.56 1.15 -17.48
N GLY A 55 -5.24 1.31 -17.46
CA GLY A 55 -4.60 2.48 -16.86
C GLY A 55 -4.91 2.55 -15.35
N ASN A 56 -5.51 3.66 -14.91
CA ASN A 56 -5.88 3.89 -13.51
C ASN A 56 -7.36 3.60 -13.21
N TYR A 57 -8.05 2.88 -14.09
CA TYR A 57 -9.48 2.59 -13.97
C TYR A 57 -9.71 1.08 -13.93
N TYR A 58 -10.63 0.63 -13.09
CA TYR A 58 -10.95 -0.79 -12.96
C TYR A 58 -12.29 -1.10 -13.60
N LEU A 59 -12.33 -2.09 -14.49
CA LEU A 59 -13.55 -2.57 -15.13
C LEU A 59 -14.09 -3.76 -14.34
N GLY A 60 -15.34 -3.67 -13.91
CA GLY A 60 -16.05 -4.69 -13.15
C GLY A 60 -16.28 -5.99 -13.93
N SER A 61 -16.99 -6.93 -13.31
CA SER A 61 -17.30 -8.22 -13.92
C SER A 61 -18.30 -8.13 -15.08
N ASP A 62 -19.10 -7.08 -15.08
CA ASP A 62 -20.03 -6.64 -16.11
C ASP A 62 -19.37 -5.73 -17.18
N GLY A 63 -18.10 -5.38 -17.00
CA GLY A 63 -17.35 -4.49 -17.88
C GLY A 63 -17.56 -3.01 -17.63
N VAL A 64 -18.37 -2.65 -16.63
CA VAL A 64 -18.59 -1.25 -16.24
C VAL A 64 -17.39 -0.75 -15.44
N MET A 65 -16.93 0.47 -15.75
CA MET A 65 -15.90 1.14 -14.95
C MET A 65 -16.42 1.45 -13.55
N LEU A 66 -15.70 0.98 -12.54
CA LEU A 66 -16.03 1.28 -11.15
C LEU A 66 -15.77 2.76 -10.83
N VAL A 67 -16.70 3.38 -10.09
CA VAL A 67 -16.58 4.73 -9.55
C VAL A 67 -16.91 4.72 -8.07
N ASN A 68 -16.25 5.57 -7.29
CA ASN A 68 -16.49 5.81 -5.86
C ASN A 68 -16.67 4.51 -5.04
N SER A 69 -15.82 3.53 -5.28
CA SER A 69 -15.98 2.17 -4.76
C SER A 69 -14.66 1.43 -4.59
N TRP A 70 -14.69 0.30 -3.89
CA TRP A 70 -13.53 -0.57 -3.73
C TRP A 70 -13.48 -1.61 -4.85
N THR A 71 -12.31 -1.78 -5.45
CA THR A 71 -12.05 -2.84 -6.41
C THR A 71 -11.92 -4.21 -5.71
N PRO A 72 -12.13 -5.33 -6.42
CA PRO A 72 -11.98 -6.69 -5.87
C PRO A 72 -10.57 -7.00 -5.35
N ASP A 73 -9.54 -6.33 -5.89
CA ASP A 73 -8.14 -6.41 -5.48
C ASP A 73 -7.74 -5.30 -4.47
N GLY A 74 -8.73 -4.57 -3.97
CA GLY A 74 -8.64 -3.80 -2.75
C GLY A 74 -8.21 -2.34 -2.89
N TYR A 75 -8.18 -1.78 -4.09
CA TYR A 75 -7.90 -0.37 -4.30
C TYR A 75 -9.20 0.46 -4.26
N TRP A 76 -9.11 1.72 -3.86
CA TRP A 76 -10.25 2.65 -3.94
C TRP A 76 -10.17 3.45 -5.23
N VAL A 77 -11.29 3.54 -5.96
CA VAL A 77 -11.43 4.42 -7.13
C VAL A 77 -12.32 5.61 -6.78
N GLY A 78 -11.90 6.80 -7.18
CA GLY A 78 -12.56 8.07 -6.89
C GLY A 78 -13.89 8.25 -7.62
N TYR A 79 -14.53 9.42 -7.43
CA TYR A 79 -15.79 9.77 -8.09
C TYR A 79 -15.67 9.80 -9.63
N ASP A 80 -14.48 10.10 -10.14
CA ASP A 80 -14.13 10.04 -11.57
C ASP A 80 -13.71 8.62 -12.02
N GLY A 81 -13.78 7.61 -11.14
CA GLY A 81 -13.36 6.23 -11.39
C GLY A 81 -11.86 5.99 -11.35
N LYS A 82 -11.08 7.04 -11.10
CA LYS A 82 -9.62 6.97 -11.14
C LYS A 82 -9.08 6.51 -9.80
N TRP A 83 -8.14 5.59 -9.84
CA TRP A 83 -7.30 5.27 -8.69
C TRP A 83 -6.33 6.42 -8.39
N ASP A 84 -6.26 6.80 -7.12
CA ASP A 84 -5.48 7.92 -6.60
C ASP A 84 -4.01 7.57 -6.28
N GLY A 85 -3.59 6.34 -6.58
CA GLY A 85 -2.23 5.87 -6.30
C GLY A 85 -2.05 5.34 -4.87
N GLN A 86 -3.09 5.31 -4.04
CA GLN A 86 -3.01 4.75 -2.68
C GLN A 86 -2.88 3.22 -2.72
N PRO A 87 -2.11 2.62 -1.81
CA PRO A 87 -1.96 1.17 -1.77
C PRO A 87 -3.30 0.46 -1.57
N SER A 88 -3.45 -0.76 -2.09
CA SER A 88 -4.67 -1.53 -1.82
C SER A 88 -4.81 -1.81 -0.33
N ARG A 89 -6.05 -1.93 0.14
CA ARG A 89 -6.37 -2.45 1.48
C ARG A 89 -5.87 -3.87 1.72
N TYR A 90 -5.41 -4.55 0.66
CA TYR A 90 -4.79 -5.88 0.71
C TYR A 90 -3.27 -5.85 0.56
N ALA A 91 -2.65 -4.69 0.30
CA ALA A 91 -1.21 -4.53 0.09
C ALA A 91 -0.37 -4.87 1.34
N SER A 92 -1.00 -5.19 2.47
CA SER A 92 -0.38 -5.63 3.72
C SER A 92 0.34 -6.99 3.66
N ASN A 93 0.46 -7.64 2.49
CA ASN A 93 0.96 -9.03 2.43
C ASN A 93 2.14 -9.32 1.47
N TYR A 94 2.84 -8.34 0.90
CA TYR A 94 4.03 -8.71 0.10
C TYR A 94 5.27 -7.82 0.25
N TYR A 95 5.23 -6.51 0.03
CA TYR A 95 6.40 -5.63 0.24
C TYR A 95 5.91 -4.18 0.38
N GLY A 96 5.68 -3.70 1.60
CA GLY A 96 5.08 -2.37 1.80
C GLY A 96 6.11 -1.33 2.23
N SER A 97 6.39 -0.32 1.41
CA SER A 97 6.85 0.99 1.87
C SER A 97 5.72 1.98 1.62
N GLY A 98 4.91 2.27 2.65
CA GLY A 98 3.79 3.21 2.59
C GLY A 98 3.98 4.35 3.57
N SER A 99 4.41 5.51 3.07
CA SER A 99 4.46 6.75 3.85
C SER A 99 3.07 7.37 3.92
N SER A 100 2.39 7.24 5.07
CA SER A 100 1.16 7.98 5.37
C SER A 100 1.51 9.20 6.22
N SER A 101 1.49 10.39 5.61
CA SER A 101 1.79 11.69 6.24
C SER A 101 0.63 12.19 7.13
N SER A 102 0.07 11.34 7.99
CA SER A 102 -0.93 11.72 8.99
C SER A 102 -0.47 11.30 10.38
N TYR A 103 -0.46 12.24 11.33
CA TYR A 103 -0.07 11.95 12.70
C TYR A 103 -0.92 10.85 13.32
N VAL A 104 -0.30 9.95 14.06
CA VAL A 104 -0.98 8.99 14.92
C VAL A 104 -1.61 9.77 16.08
N THR A 105 -2.93 9.71 16.18
CA THR A 105 -3.71 10.50 17.16
C THR A 105 -4.57 9.67 18.10
N THR A 106 -4.79 8.39 17.77
CA THR A 106 -5.56 7.47 18.61
C THR A 106 -4.81 7.23 19.93
N SER A 107 -5.53 7.40 21.04
CA SER A 107 -4.95 7.16 22.36
C SER A 107 -4.61 5.69 22.59
N GLY A 108 -3.52 5.43 23.30
CA GLY A 108 -3.03 4.10 23.62
C GLY A 108 -1.51 4.02 23.53
N THR A 109 -0.97 2.82 23.65
CA THR A 109 0.47 2.55 23.58
C THR A 109 0.80 1.87 22.27
N TYR A 110 1.80 2.41 21.57
CA TYR A 110 2.38 1.81 20.38
C TYR A 110 3.79 1.32 20.72
N TYR A 111 4.17 0.13 20.29
CA TYR A 111 5.51 -0.37 20.56
C TYR A 111 6.07 -1.24 19.43
N GLY A 112 7.40 -1.34 19.39
CA GLY A 112 8.09 -2.20 18.44
C GLY A 112 9.57 -2.36 18.80
N CYS A 113 10.15 -3.48 18.37
CA CYS A 113 11.55 -3.80 18.61
C CYS A 113 12.48 -3.13 17.58
N LEU A 114 13.64 -2.65 18.04
CA LEU A 114 14.67 -2.02 17.19
C LEU A 114 15.63 -3.04 16.54
N TYR A 115 15.50 -4.31 16.90
CA TYR A 115 16.20 -5.44 16.29
C TYR A 115 15.20 -6.52 15.88
N ASP A 116 15.58 -7.33 14.89
CA ASP A 116 14.82 -8.53 14.55
C ASP A 116 14.86 -9.51 15.72
N SER A 117 13.74 -9.60 16.44
CA SER A 117 13.60 -10.47 17.59
C SER A 117 13.30 -11.92 17.20
N GLY A 118 12.87 -12.20 15.96
CA GLY A 118 12.40 -13.52 15.53
C GLY A 118 11.13 -14.04 16.25
N TYR A 119 10.55 -13.25 17.17
CA TYR A 119 9.43 -13.65 18.03
C TYR A 119 8.05 -13.13 17.59
N GLY A 120 7.94 -12.53 16.39
CA GLY A 120 6.66 -12.06 15.84
C GLY A 120 6.16 -10.73 16.42
N ILE A 121 6.98 -10.03 17.21
CA ILE A 121 6.73 -8.67 17.69
C ILE A 121 6.94 -7.67 16.54
N ALA A 122 6.21 -6.56 16.55
CA ALA A 122 6.41 -5.47 15.59
C ALA A 122 7.88 -5.00 15.53
N HIS A 123 8.40 -4.77 14.32
CA HIS A 123 9.80 -4.44 14.07
C HIS A 123 9.96 -3.04 13.46
N LEU A 124 10.81 -2.24 14.10
CA LEU A 124 11.15 -0.87 13.71
C LEU A 124 12.42 -0.85 12.87
N TYR A 125 12.31 -0.36 11.65
CA TYR A 125 13.42 -0.22 10.71
C TYR A 125 14.15 1.11 10.87
N SER A 126 13.44 2.18 11.24
CA SER A 126 14.06 3.46 11.57
C SER A 126 13.24 4.22 12.58
N VAL A 127 13.95 4.96 13.44
CA VAL A 127 13.36 5.87 14.43
C VAL A 127 14.13 7.18 14.34
N SER A 128 13.42 8.29 14.19
CA SER A 128 13.98 9.64 14.13
C SER A 128 13.18 10.57 15.03
N VAL A 129 13.86 11.21 15.99
CA VAL A 129 13.25 12.15 16.93
C VAL A 129 13.64 13.57 16.51
N GLY A 130 12.71 14.28 15.87
CA GLY A 130 12.84 15.69 15.52
C GLY A 130 12.52 16.63 16.69
N SER A 131 12.43 17.93 16.41
CA SER A 131 12.05 18.97 17.40
C SER A 131 10.69 18.71 18.03
N ASP A 132 9.70 18.40 17.20
CA ASP A 132 8.27 18.34 17.53
C ASP A 132 7.57 17.12 16.91
N VAL A 133 8.32 16.24 16.25
CA VAL A 133 7.80 15.03 15.60
C VAL A 133 8.74 13.86 15.85
N LEU A 134 8.17 12.73 16.28
CA LEU A 134 8.82 11.41 16.21
C LEU A 134 8.36 10.76 14.91
N THR A 135 9.31 10.28 14.09
CA THR A 135 9.02 9.49 12.89
C THR A 135 9.56 8.08 13.08
N VAL A 136 8.71 7.09 12.90
CA VAL A 136 9.05 5.66 12.98
C VAL A 136 8.70 5.00 11.67
N THR A 137 9.59 4.20 11.10
CA THR A 137 9.30 3.34 9.94
C THR A 137 9.41 1.89 10.35
N GLY A 138 8.41 1.07 10.06
CA GLY A 138 8.35 -0.33 10.47
C GLY A 138 6.91 -0.78 10.71
N THR A 139 6.73 -1.90 11.40
CA THR A 139 5.44 -2.28 11.99
C THR A 139 5.36 -1.75 13.42
N LEU A 140 4.15 -1.57 13.96
CA LEU A 140 3.93 -1.19 15.36
C LEU A 140 2.85 -2.08 15.94
N ASP A 141 3.00 -2.53 17.16
CA ASP A 141 1.94 -3.17 17.92
C ASP A 141 1.18 -2.08 18.69
N TYR A 142 -0.13 -2.00 18.50
CA TYR A 142 -1.02 -1.06 19.17
C TYR A 142 -1.79 -1.73 20.30
N TYR A 143 -1.69 -1.13 21.48
CA TYR A 143 -2.37 -1.53 22.69
C TYR A 143 -3.29 -0.40 23.19
N PRO A 144 -4.63 -0.60 23.24
CA PRO A 144 -5.56 0.46 23.64
C PRO A 144 -5.59 0.75 25.16
N GLY A 145 -5.02 -0.11 26.02
CA GLY A 145 -4.95 0.11 27.47
C GLY A 145 -5.82 -0.79 28.34
N ASP A 146 -6.66 -1.66 27.75
CA ASP A 146 -7.64 -2.48 28.49
C ASP A 146 -7.10 -3.87 28.92
N ASN A 147 -6.37 -4.57 28.04
CA ASN A 147 -5.71 -5.86 28.26
C ASN A 147 -4.63 -6.15 27.19
N TRP A 148 -3.45 -6.67 27.55
CA TRP A 148 -2.37 -6.92 26.58
C TRP A 148 -2.74 -7.90 25.45
N GLU A 149 -3.80 -8.69 25.63
CA GLU A 149 -4.33 -9.61 24.61
C GLU A 149 -5.02 -8.88 23.44
N ASN A 150 -5.44 -7.63 23.60
CA ASN A 150 -6.04 -6.83 22.51
C ASN A 150 -5.00 -6.06 21.67
N THR A 151 -3.78 -6.57 21.63
CA THR A 151 -2.73 -5.97 20.81
C THR A 151 -3.03 -6.19 19.33
N THR A 152 -3.05 -5.10 18.55
CA THR A 152 -3.22 -5.15 17.11
C THR A 152 -1.92 -4.75 16.42
N GLN A 153 -1.36 -5.65 15.62
CA GLN A 153 -0.20 -5.31 14.80
C GLN A 153 -0.62 -4.43 13.63
N MET A 154 -0.09 -3.22 13.60
CA MET A 154 -0.22 -2.28 12.50
C MET A 154 0.67 -2.73 11.35
N SER A 155 0.18 -2.53 10.12
CA SER A 155 0.95 -2.82 8.90
C SER A 155 2.30 -2.10 8.89
N TYR A 156 3.24 -2.54 8.06
CA TYR A 156 4.46 -1.77 7.88
C TYR A 156 4.11 -0.39 7.29
N GLY A 157 4.68 0.67 7.85
CA GLY A 157 4.50 2.01 7.32
C GLY A 157 5.45 3.01 7.95
N THR A 158 5.32 4.27 7.53
CA THR A 158 5.91 5.41 8.24
C THR A 158 4.84 6.04 9.13
N TYR A 159 5.11 6.10 10.43
CA TYR A 159 4.24 6.63 11.46
C TYR A 159 4.86 7.90 12.06
N GLN A 160 4.06 8.96 12.15
CA GLN A 160 4.49 10.22 12.75
C GLN A 160 3.70 10.49 14.03
N PHE A 161 4.39 10.85 15.10
CA PHE A 161 3.79 11.18 16.39
C PHE A 161 4.16 12.62 16.77
N LYS A 162 3.15 13.41 17.14
CA LYS A 162 3.38 14.79 17.56
C LYS A 162 3.99 14.81 18.96
N LEU A 163 5.14 15.45 19.10
CA LEU A 163 5.80 15.70 20.38
C LEU A 163 5.43 17.09 20.90
N THR A 164 5.45 17.25 22.22
CA THR A 164 5.18 18.50 22.90
C THR A 164 6.26 18.80 23.94
N GLY A 165 6.26 20.00 24.51
CA GLY A 165 7.11 20.34 25.65
C GLY A 165 6.76 19.57 26.94
N GLN A 166 5.71 18.75 26.94
CA GLN A 166 5.31 17.89 28.05
C GLN A 166 5.60 16.41 27.79
N THR A 167 6.09 16.05 26.60
CA THR A 167 6.46 14.67 26.29
C THR A 167 7.61 14.24 27.20
N ARG A 168 7.41 13.14 27.93
CA ARG A 168 8.40 12.53 28.81
C ARG A 168 9.27 11.56 28.03
N TYR A 169 10.54 11.45 28.41
CA TYR A 169 11.52 10.54 27.81
C TYR A 169 12.14 9.71 28.93
N GLY A 170 12.39 8.42 28.71
CA GLY A 170 12.90 7.56 29.77
C GLY A 170 13.19 6.13 29.36
N GLU A 171 13.54 5.35 30.38
CA GLU A 171 13.68 3.89 30.33
C GLU A 171 12.67 3.24 31.28
N GLY A 172 12.05 2.16 30.83
CA GLY A 172 11.01 1.44 31.53
C GLY A 172 11.57 0.10 31.98
N THR A 173 11.53 -0.14 33.28
CA THR A 173 11.95 -1.40 33.88
C THR A 173 10.84 -1.96 34.76
N ASP A 174 11.04 -3.17 35.28
CA ASP A 174 10.15 -3.77 36.28
C ASP A 174 9.99 -2.91 37.54
N GLU A 175 10.95 -1.99 37.79
CA GLU A 175 10.95 -1.08 38.93
C GLU A 175 10.22 0.25 38.63
N GLY A 176 9.87 0.50 37.37
CA GLY A 176 9.11 1.67 36.93
C GLY A 176 9.80 2.47 35.83
N PHE A 177 9.40 3.74 35.70
CA PHE A 177 9.87 4.65 34.66
C PHE A 177 10.99 5.57 35.19
N TYR A 178 12.16 5.46 34.58
CA TYR A 178 13.32 6.30 34.85
C TYR A 178 13.41 7.42 33.81
N ALA A 179 13.08 8.65 34.22
CA ALA A 179 13.06 9.79 33.33
C ALA A 179 14.48 10.24 32.93
N MET A 180 14.63 10.68 31.68
CA MET A 180 15.86 11.28 31.15
C MET A 180 15.55 12.49 30.27
N SER A 181 16.59 13.23 29.87
CA SER A 181 16.43 14.35 28.94
C SER A 181 16.17 13.84 27.52
N LYS A 182 15.55 14.67 26.67
CA LYS A 182 15.36 14.35 25.24
C LYS A 182 16.68 14.07 24.53
N SER A 183 17.73 14.82 24.86
CA SER A 183 19.06 14.61 24.28
C SER A 183 19.66 13.28 24.71
N ASP A 184 19.51 12.89 25.97
CA ASP A 184 20.01 11.59 26.44
C ASP A 184 19.24 10.45 25.77
N PHE A 185 17.92 10.59 25.64
CA PHE A 185 17.08 9.61 24.97
C PHE A 185 17.46 9.39 23.50
N ILE A 186 17.76 10.46 22.76
CA ILE A 186 18.20 10.36 21.36
C ILE A 186 19.55 9.64 21.22
N ASN A 187 20.40 9.73 22.25
CA ASN A 187 21.70 9.08 22.29
C ASN A 187 21.68 7.70 22.99
N SER A 188 20.55 7.30 23.57
CA SER A 188 20.34 5.98 24.16
C SER A 188 19.75 5.02 23.13
N THR A 189 19.94 3.72 23.34
CA THR A 189 19.32 2.66 22.55
C THR A 189 18.79 1.59 23.48
N GLY A 190 17.52 1.21 23.32
CA GLY A 190 16.94 0.06 24.00
C GLY A 190 16.39 -0.98 23.03
N PRO A 191 16.05 -2.17 23.53
CA PRO A 191 15.56 -3.27 22.69
C PRO A 191 14.18 -2.98 22.09
N VAL A 192 13.29 -2.34 22.87
CA VAL A 192 11.92 -2.03 22.48
C VAL A 192 11.62 -0.56 22.73
N LEU A 193 11.05 0.11 21.74
CA LEU A 193 10.53 1.47 21.87
C LEU A 193 9.03 1.41 22.18
N TYR A 194 8.61 2.09 23.25
CA TYR A 194 7.23 2.32 23.63
C TYR A 194 6.88 3.80 23.43
N ILE A 195 5.68 4.05 22.88
CA ILE A 195 5.16 5.37 22.53
C ILE A 195 3.74 5.45 23.08
N THR A 196 3.55 6.24 24.13
CA THR A 196 2.21 6.48 24.69
C THR A 196 1.60 7.71 24.05
N VAL A 197 0.41 7.55 23.46
CA VAL A 197 -0.37 8.62 22.84
C VAL A 197 -1.61 8.90 23.69
N ALA A 198 -1.86 10.17 23.96
CA ALA A 198 -3.09 10.64 24.58
C ALA A 198 -3.51 11.98 23.98
N ASN A 199 -4.80 12.14 23.70
CA ASN A 199 -5.36 13.39 23.16
C ASN A 199 -4.65 13.88 21.88
N GLY A 200 -4.26 12.95 21.00
CA GLY A 200 -3.65 13.27 19.72
C GLY A 200 -2.15 13.58 19.74
N VAL A 201 -1.47 13.45 20.89
CA VAL A 201 -0.02 13.71 21.02
C VAL A 201 0.68 12.59 21.79
N ALA A 202 1.98 12.40 21.51
CA ALA A 202 2.81 11.49 22.27
C ALA A 202 3.17 12.12 23.62
N THR A 203 2.71 11.50 24.71
CA THR A 203 2.94 11.96 26.08
C THR A 203 4.18 11.34 26.71
N GLU A 204 4.60 10.15 26.24
CA GLU A 204 5.77 9.45 26.77
C GLU A 204 6.44 8.62 25.68
N LEU A 205 7.77 8.73 25.59
CA LEU A 205 8.63 7.82 24.82
C LEU A 205 9.54 7.09 25.79
N CYS A 206 9.59 5.77 25.67
CA CYS A 206 10.28 4.93 26.63
C CYS A 206 11.01 3.78 25.94
N TYR A 207 12.26 3.53 26.31
CA TYR A 207 12.93 2.28 25.97
C TYR A 207 12.70 1.25 27.08
N GLY A 208 12.16 0.08 26.77
CA GLY A 208 12.00 -1.02 27.73
C GLY A 208 12.86 -2.22 27.34
N ALA A 209 13.00 -3.18 28.26
CA ALA A 209 13.76 -4.44 28.11
C ALA A 209 12.93 -5.54 27.41
#